data_AF-A0A3B1E2N0-F1
#
_entry.id   AF-A0A3B1E2N0-F1
#
_cell.length_a   1.000
_cell.length_b   1.000
_cell.length_c   1.000
_cell.angle_alpha   90.00
_cell.angle_beta   90.00
_cell.angle_gamma   90.00
#
_symmetry.space_group_name_H-M   'P 1'
#
loop_
_entity.id
_entity.type
_entity.pdbx_description
1 polymer ?
#
loop_
_entity_poly.entity_id
_entity_poly.type
_entity_poly.pdbx_seq_one_letter_code
_entity_poly.pdbx_strand_id
1 'polypeptide(L)'
;DQYDKIGRITWNDQQVTLNTTKPTLYYYVTYAFIKNKPAIQFNYTWWYSKRSGPHAPRIEHGELDGMTLRITLNDQGQPLMMDIMNSCGCYHFFVPNKNFVKKIKIKRFALDPFVPSWFPDDYPNKTLKLKINTGWHQVVNIEAQDTSQEGIPYQLVAYDELEQLKKENGQTESVFDQHGIMKGSSRIEPYIFFSSGIPKVGYMRQRAQHPIKLVGWAHFTDPDLFDQNFEFK
;
A
#
# COMPACT_ATOMS: atom_id res chain seq x y z
N ASP A 1 -0.38 17.10 11.88
CA ASP A 1 0.95 17.74 11.64
C ASP A 1 1.37 17.63 10.18
N GLN A 2 2.55 18.15 9.79
CA GLN A 2 3.09 17.98 8.43
C GLN A 2 3.23 16.51 8.01
N TYR A 3 3.40 15.58 8.96
CA TYR A 3 3.54 14.16 8.66
C TYR A 3 2.23 13.48 8.25
N ASP A 4 1.06 14.05 8.55
CA ASP A 4 -0.24 13.46 8.14
C ASP A 4 -0.70 13.93 6.75
N LYS A 5 0.03 14.88 6.14
CA LYS A 5 -0.31 15.42 4.83
C LYS A 5 0.30 14.55 3.74
N ILE A 6 -0.56 14.07 2.84
CA ILE A 6 -0.10 13.45 1.60
C ILE A 6 0.45 14.51 0.64
N GLY A 7 1.35 14.12 -0.25
CA GLY A 7 1.96 15.05 -1.19
C GLY A 7 2.55 14.38 -2.42
N ARG A 8 3.14 15.20 -3.29
CA ARG A 8 3.87 14.74 -4.47
C ARG A 8 5.32 14.46 -4.09
N ILE A 9 5.83 13.30 -4.47
CA ILE A 9 7.25 13.00 -4.33
C ILE A 9 8.06 13.89 -5.28
N THR A 10 9.12 14.49 -4.74
CA THR A 10 10.01 15.41 -5.46
C THR A 10 11.46 15.11 -5.11
N TRP A 11 12.37 15.50 -6.01
CA TRP A 11 13.78 15.62 -5.66
C TRP A 11 14.03 16.97 -4.99
N ASN A 12 14.81 16.96 -3.91
CA ASN A 12 15.51 18.14 -3.39
C ASN A 12 17.01 17.77 -3.39
N ASP A 13 17.77 18.33 -4.33
CA ASP A 13 19.12 17.87 -4.67
C ASP A 13 19.19 16.35 -4.94
N GLN A 14 19.77 15.60 -4.00
CA GLN A 14 19.92 14.14 -4.05
C GLN A 14 18.97 13.40 -3.08
N GLN A 15 18.12 14.13 -2.37
CA GLN A 15 17.19 13.58 -1.39
C GLN A 15 15.78 13.53 -1.95
N VAL A 16 15.10 12.40 -1.71
CA VAL A 16 13.68 12.26 -2.00
C VAL A 16 12.89 12.96 -0.90
N THR A 17 12.01 13.88 -1.29
CA THR A 17 11.19 14.70 -0.39
C THR A 17 9.73 14.65 -0.80
N LEU A 18 8.85 15.23 0.03
CA LEU A 18 7.41 15.27 -0.21
C LEU A 18 6.90 16.72 -0.25
N ASN A 19 6.38 17.14 -1.40
CA ASN A 19 5.67 18.40 -1.54
C ASN A 19 4.19 18.26 -1.14
N THR A 20 3.86 18.64 0.09
CA THR A 20 2.50 18.57 0.66
C THR A 20 1.53 19.62 0.12
N THR A 21 2.00 20.60 -0.67
CA THR A 21 1.12 21.57 -1.34
C THR A 21 0.42 20.97 -2.57
N LYS A 22 0.89 19.80 -3.05
CA LYS A 22 0.32 19.06 -4.18
C LYS A 22 -0.04 17.62 -3.75
N PRO A 23 -1.16 17.41 -3.04
CA PRO A 23 -1.63 16.07 -2.71
C PRO A 23 -1.69 15.19 -3.96
N THR A 24 -1.06 14.02 -3.92
CA THR A 24 -0.91 13.16 -5.10
C THR A 24 -1.09 11.70 -4.72
N LEU A 25 -1.89 10.99 -5.51
CA LEU A 25 -2.00 9.53 -5.51
C LEU A 25 -1.36 9.01 -6.80
N TYR A 26 -0.60 7.94 -6.67
CA TYR A 26 0.07 7.25 -7.76
C TYR A 26 -0.71 5.98 -8.09
N TYR A 27 -1.04 5.75 -9.36
CA TYR A 27 -1.80 4.56 -9.75
C TYR A 27 -1.03 3.65 -10.72
N TYR A 28 -1.33 2.35 -10.65
CA TYR A 28 -0.86 1.36 -11.61
C TYR A 28 -1.78 0.14 -11.62
N VAL A 29 -1.72 -0.64 -12.69
CA VAL A 29 -2.52 -1.86 -12.88
C VAL A 29 -1.63 -3.08 -12.68
N THR A 30 -2.14 -4.08 -11.96
CA THR A 30 -1.54 -5.42 -11.85
C THR A 30 -2.59 -6.49 -12.13
N TYR A 31 -2.15 -7.75 -12.13
CA TYR A 31 -3.00 -8.90 -12.38
C TYR A 31 -2.77 -9.95 -11.30
N ALA A 32 -3.82 -10.71 -10.99
CA ALA A 32 -3.78 -11.87 -10.10
C ALA A 32 -4.68 -12.98 -10.67
N PHE A 33 -4.73 -14.12 -9.99
CA PHE A 33 -5.64 -15.21 -10.27
C PHE A 33 -6.70 -15.34 -9.15
N ILE A 34 -7.94 -15.57 -9.58
CA ILE A 34 -9.07 -15.94 -8.73
C ILE A 34 -9.70 -17.20 -9.32
N LYS A 35 -9.70 -18.31 -8.58
CA LYS A 35 -10.11 -19.64 -9.08
C LYS A 35 -9.41 -19.97 -10.40
N ASN A 36 -8.10 -19.71 -10.49
CA ASN A 36 -7.28 -19.85 -11.71
C ASN A 36 -7.74 -19.01 -12.93
N LYS A 37 -8.57 -17.98 -12.74
CA LYS A 37 -8.96 -17.03 -13.78
C LYS A 37 -8.27 -15.69 -13.57
N PRO A 38 -7.80 -15.02 -14.63
CA PRO A 38 -7.15 -13.72 -14.50
C PRO A 38 -8.13 -12.67 -13.95
N ALA A 39 -7.63 -11.86 -13.02
CA ALA A 39 -8.35 -10.77 -12.39
C ALA A 39 -7.51 -9.48 -12.46
N ILE A 40 -8.15 -8.37 -12.83
CA ILE A 40 -7.50 -7.06 -12.92
C ILE A 40 -7.47 -6.43 -11.53
N GLN A 41 -6.35 -5.77 -11.21
CA GLN A 41 -6.15 -5.07 -9.95
C GLN A 41 -5.74 -3.61 -10.20
N PHE A 42 -6.43 -2.69 -9.55
CA PHE A 42 -6.06 -1.28 -9.52
C PHE A 42 -5.36 -0.97 -8.21
N ASN A 43 -4.16 -0.41 -8.30
CA ASN A 43 -3.34 -0.06 -7.16
C ASN A 43 -3.26 1.46 -7.06
N TYR A 44 -3.39 1.98 -5.84
CA TYR A 44 -3.29 3.39 -5.51
C TYR A 44 -2.32 3.55 -4.35
N THR A 45 -1.20 4.23 -4.59
CA THR A 45 -0.15 4.48 -3.62
C THR A 45 -0.08 5.96 -3.29
N TRP A 46 0.06 6.31 -2.02
CA TRP A 46 0.33 7.69 -1.58
C TRP A 46 1.40 7.70 -0.49
N TRP A 47 1.95 8.88 -0.26
CA TRP A 47 3.14 9.08 0.57
C TRP A 47 2.95 10.20 1.58
N TYR A 48 3.60 10.03 2.73
CA TYR A 48 3.71 10.95 3.85
C TYR A 48 5.19 11.29 4.06
N SER A 49 5.47 12.46 4.65
CA SER A 49 6.85 12.93 4.80
C SER A 49 7.66 12.09 5.77
N LYS A 50 7.01 11.51 6.79
CA LYS A 50 7.66 10.65 7.80
C LYS A 50 6.64 9.86 8.61
N ARG A 51 7.11 8.80 9.28
CA ARG A 51 6.41 8.14 10.40
C ARG A 51 7.05 8.64 11.70
N SER A 52 6.33 9.43 12.48
CA SER A 52 6.85 9.98 13.74
C SER A 52 5.76 10.30 14.76
N GLY A 53 4.59 9.67 14.63
CA GLY A 53 3.47 9.89 15.55
C GLY A 53 3.75 9.34 16.95
N PRO A 54 3.11 9.90 18.00
CA PRO A 54 3.31 9.46 19.39
C PRO A 54 2.87 8.02 19.64
N HIS A 55 1.92 7.51 18.84
CA HIS A 55 1.42 6.13 18.93
C HIS A 55 2.10 5.18 17.93
N ALA A 56 2.95 5.69 17.04
CA ALA A 56 3.74 4.83 16.16
C ALA A 56 4.86 4.18 16.99
N PRO A 57 5.09 2.85 16.88
CA PRO A 57 6.21 2.20 17.54
C PRO A 57 7.52 2.91 17.20
N ARG A 58 8.33 3.24 18.20
CA ARG A 58 9.57 4.03 18.02
C ARG A 58 10.52 3.41 17.00
N ILE A 59 10.53 2.07 16.92
CA ILE A 59 11.36 1.32 15.97
C ILE A 59 10.93 1.52 14.51
N GLU A 60 9.72 2.02 14.26
CA GLU A 60 9.21 2.28 12.91
C GLU A 60 9.33 3.75 12.51
N HIS A 61 9.85 4.60 13.40
CA HIS A 61 10.02 6.01 13.08
C HIS A 61 11.07 6.19 11.98
N GLY A 62 10.81 7.12 11.07
CA GLY A 62 11.75 7.45 10.02
C GLY A 62 11.16 8.34 8.94
N GLU A 63 12.05 8.81 8.08
CA GLU A 63 11.70 9.61 6.90
C GLU A 63 10.95 8.75 5.89
N LEU A 64 9.98 9.39 5.23
CA LEU A 64 9.05 8.79 4.29
C LEU A 64 8.21 7.65 4.89
N ASP A 65 6.92 7.77 4.66
CA ASP A 65 5.98 6.69 4.93
C ASP A 65 4.99 6.62 3.77
N GLY A 66 4.37 5.47 3.59
CA GLY A 66 3.49 5.29 2.45
C GLY A 66 2.47 4.20 2.67
N MET A 67 1.45 4.21 1.84
CA MET A 67 0.41 3.21 1.82
C MET A 67 0.01 2.90 0.39
N THR A 68 -0.34 1.64 0.16
CA THR A 68 -0.90 1.16 -1.10
C THR A 68 -2.23 0.47 -0.81
N LEU A 69 -3.29 0.98 -1.44
CA LEU A 69 -4.60 0.34 -1.55
C LEU A 69 -4.65 -0.39 -2.89
N ARG A 70 -5.07 -1.65 -2.88
CA ARG A 70 -5.35 -2.42 -4.09
C ARG A 70 -6.79 -2.88 -4.10
N ILE A 71 -7.45 -2.76 -5.26
CA ILE A 71 -8.81 -3.21 -5.51
C ILE A 71 -8.79 -4.17 -6.69
N THR A 72 -9.24 -5.41 -6.46
CA THR A 72 -9.31 -6.48 -7.47
C THR A 72 -10.75 -6.66 -7.92
N LEU A 73 -10.95 -6.73 -9.23
CA LEU A 73 -12.26 -6.93 -9.85
C LEU A 73 -12.47 -8.40 -10.23
N ASN A 74 -13.72 -8.86 -10.21
CA ASN A 74 -14.12 -10.14 -10.79
C ASN A 74 -14.26 -10.06 -12.33
N ASP A 75 -14.66 -11.17 -12.96
CA ASP A 75 -14.87 -11.27 -14.41
C ASP A 75 -16.07 -10.46 -14.93
N GLN A 76 -16.91 -9.91 -14.06
CA GLN A 76 -17.96 -8.95 -14.39
C GLN A 76 -17.56 -7.49 -14.09
N GLY A 77 -16.31 -7.23 -13.70
CA GLY A 77 -15.84 -5.88 -13.35
C GLY A 77 -16.31 -5.37 -11.99
N GLN A 78 -16.85 -6.23 -11.14
CA GLN A 78 -17.30 -5.86 -9.79
C GLN A 78 -16.17 -6.01 -8.77
N PRO A 79 -16.05 -5.13 -7.77
CA PRO A 79 -15.06 -5.25 -6.72
C PRO A 79 -15.23 -6.52 -5.88
N LEU A 80 -14.22 -7.39 -5.92
CA LEU A 80 -14.22 -8.69 -5.26
C LEU A 80 -13.32 -8.72 -4.03
N MET A 81 -12.16 -8.09 -4.11
CA MET A 81 -11.19 -8.02 -3.02
C MET A 81 -10.61 -6.62 -2.95
N MET A 82 -10.38 -6.16 -1.73
CA MET A 82 -9.55 -5.01 -1.44
C MET A 82 -8.46 -5.51 -0.50
N ASP A 83 -7.23 -5.03 -0.68
CA ASP A 83 -6.16 -5.30 0.25
C ASP A 83 -5.23 -4.11 0.33
N ILE A 84 -4.69 -3.88 1.53
CA ILE A 84 -3.98 -2.67 1.88
C ILE A 84 -2.67 -3.08 2.53
N MET A 85 -1.60 -2.38 2.21
CA MET A 85 -0.33 -2.46 2.93
C MET A 85 0.26 -1.06 3.10
N ASN A 86 1.10 -0.88 4.11
CA ASN A 86 2.05 0.23 4.04
C ASN A 86 3.08 -0.07 2.94
N SER A 87 3.63 0.96 2.31
CA SER A 87 4.56 0.81 1.18
C SER A 87 5.92 0.23 1.57
N CYS A 88 6.15 -0.16 2.84
CA CYS A 88 7.22 -1.09 3.22
C CYS A 88 6.90 -2.57 2.98
N GLY A 89 5.64 -2.93 2.70
CA GLY A 89 5.11 -4.30 2.71
C GLY A 89 4.57 -4.76 4.07
N CYS A 90 4.88 -4.00 5.11
CA CYS A 90 4.38 -4.13 6.47
C CYS A 90 2.84 -3.88 6.55
N TYR A 91 2.20 -4.41 7.60
CA TYR A 91 0.76 -4.22 7.90
C TYR A 91 -0.21 -4.59 6.76
N HIS A 92 0.14 -5.61 5.97
CA HIS A 92 -0.76 -6.08 4.92
C HIS A 92 -2.00 -6.77 5.52
N PHE A 93 -3.17 -6.41 5.01
CA PHE A 93 -4.43 -7.06 5.36
C PHE A 93 -5.42 -7.05 4.20
N PHE A 94 -6.38 -7.97 4.27
CA PHE A 94 -7.43 -8.13 3.28
C PHE A 94 -8.77 -7.58 3.79
N VAL A 95 -9.57 -7.12 2.85
CA VAL A 95 -10.94 -6.63 3.04
C VAL A 95 -11.78 -7.35 1.96
N PRO A 96 -12.26 -8.57 2.23
CA PRO A 96 -13.00 -9.37 1.26
C PRO A 96 -14.45 -8.91 1.09
N ASN A 97 -15.02 -9.17 -0.08
CA ASN A 97 -16.44 -8.97 -0.32
C ASN A 97 -17.22 -10.26 0.03
N LYS A 98 -18.16 -10.17 0.98
CA LYS A 98 -18.99 -11.30 1.46
C LYS A 98 -19.80 -11.96 0.35
N ASN A 99 -20.09 -11.23 -0.72
CA ASN A 99 -20.85 -11.76 -1.85
C ASN A 99 -20.04 -12.76 -2.67
N PHE A 100 -18.70 -12.64 -2.70
CA PHE A 100 -17.84 -13.47 -3.55
C PHE A 100 -16.95 -14.44 -2.77
N VAL A 101 -16.58 -14.10 -1.53
CA VAL A 101 -15.77 -14.99 -0.68
C VAL A 101 -16.67 -15.97 0.07
N LYS A 102 -16.41 -17.26 -0.09
CA LYS A 102 -17.10 -18.35 0.60
C LYS A 102 -16.50 -18.62 1.97
N LYS A 103 -15.17 -18.68 2.04
CA LYS A 103 -14.45 -19.03 3.26
C LYS A 103 -13.05 -18.44 3.29
N ILE A 104 -12.60 -18.06 4.49
CA ILE A 104 -11.20 -17.73 4.77
C ILE A 104 -10.45 -19.02 5.09
N LYS A 105 -9.35 -19.30 4.40
CA LYS A 105 -8.56 -20.51 4.61
C LYS A 105 -7.71 -20.36 5.88
N ILE A 106 -7.90 -21.27 6.82
CA ILE A 106 -7.04 -21.40 8.00
C ILE A 106 -5.80 -22.18 7.60
N LYS A 107 -4.62 -21.64 7.87
CA LYS A 107 -3.34 -22.23 7.47
C LYS A 107 -2.72 -22.99 8.65
N ARG A 108 -2.33 -24.24 8.41
CA ARG A 108 -1.49 -24.99 9.35
C ARG A 108 -0.04 -24.54 9.20
N PHE A 109 0.62 -24.22 10.30
CA PHE A 109 2.04 -23.80 10.34
C PHE A 109 2.36 -22.51 9.58
N ALA A 110 1.37 -21.67 9.31
CA ALA A 110 1.57 -20.33 8.77
C ALA A 110 0.55 -19.36 9.37
N LEU A 111 0.84 -18.06 9.31
CA LEU A 111 -0.11 -17.04 9.74
C LEU A 111 -1.33 -17.03 8.81
N ASP A 112 -2.50 -17.06 9.43
CA ASP A 112 -3.78 -16.85 8.78
C ASP A 112 -3.84 -15.46 8.11
N PRO A 113 -4.60 -15.32 7.01
CA PRO A 113 -4.82 -14.01 6.41
C PRO A 113 -5.53 -13.09 7.41
N PHE A 114 -4.98 -11.89 7.59
CA PHE A 114 -5.58 -10.89 8.47
C PHE A 114 -6.72 -10.17 7.76
N VAL A 115 -7.93 -10.25 8.34
CA VAL A 115 -9.17 -9.69 7.80
C VAL A 115 -9.86 -8.84 8.86
N PRO A 116 -9.47 -7.57 9.04
CA PRO A 116 -10.05 -6.70 10.07
C PRO A 116 -11.42 -6.13 9.70
N SER A 117 -11.77 -6.13 8.41
CA SER A 117 -13.05 -5.60 7.91
C SER A 117 -13.50 -6.34 6.66
N TRP A 118 -14.78 -6.21 6.32
CA TRP A 118 -15.35 -6.61 5.04
C TRP A 118 -15.57 -5.39 4.15
N PHE A 119 -15.86 -5.60 2.87
CA PHE A 119 -16.30 -4.53 1.99
C PHE A 119 -17.47 -3.74 2.62
N PRO A 120 -17.46 -2.40 2.52
CA PRO A 120 -18.64 -1.61 2.85
C PRO A 120 -19.80 -1.96 1.91
N ASP A 121 -21.01 -2.13 2.45
CA ASP A 121 -22.17 -2.67 1.71
C ASP A 121 -22.56 -1.81 0.48
N ASP A 122 -22.39 -0.48 0.55
CA ASP A 122 -22.74 0.45 -0.53
C ASP A 122 -21.62 0.67 -1.58
N TYR A 123 -20.44 0.06 -1.41
CA TYR A 123 -19.36 0.17 -2.40
C TYR A 123 -19.60 -0.83 -3.55
N PRO A 124 -19.46 -0.44 -4.84
CA PRO A 124 -18.89 0.80 -5.37
C PRO A 124 -19.88 1.92 -5.70
N ASN A 125 -21.15 1.81 -5.32
CA ASN A 125 -22.16 2.84 -5.61
C ASN A 125 -21.91 4.14 -4.85
N LYS A 126 -21.29 4.04 -3.67
CA LYS A 126 -20.81 5.16 -2.85
C LYS A 126 -19.29 5.23 -2.84
N THR A 127 -18.78 6.41 -2.52
CA THR A 127 -17.34 6.68 -2.47
C THR A 127 -16.70 6.00 -1.26
N LEU A 128 -15.56 5.34 -1.50
CA LEU A 128 -14.75 4.71 -0.47
C LEU A 128 -14.10 5.78 0.44
N LYS A 129 -14.26 5.63 1.75
CA LYS A 129 -13.62 6.45 2.78
C LYS A 129 -12.69 5.58 3.61
N LEU A 130 -11.42 5.99 3.69
CA LEU A 130 -10.43 5.40 4.59
C LEU A 130 -10.17 6.37 5.74
N LYS A 131 -10.26 5.89 6.99
CA LYS A 131 -9.79 6.63 8.16
C LYS A 131 -8.42 6.11 8.54
N ILE A 132 -7.45 7.03 8.61
CA ILE A 132 -6.04 6.71 8.84
C ILE A 132 -5.61 7.41 10.13
N ASN A 133 -4.95 6.69 11.03
CA ASN A 133 -4.49 7.28 12.29
C ASN A 133 -3.29 8.21 12.06
N THR A 134 -3.17 9.22 12.93
CA THR A 134 -2.13 10.24 12.83
C THR A 134 -0.73 9.68 13.12
N GLY A 135 0.23 10.00 12.27
CA GLY A 135 1.66 9.75 12.43
C GLY A 135 2.17 8.30 12.47
N TRP A 136 1.28 7.30 12.53
CA TRP A 136 1.58 5.89 12.26
C TRP A 136 1.04 5.43 10.89
N HIS A 137 0.03 6.13 10.37
CA HIS A 137 -0.58 5.89 9.07
C HIS A 137 -1.07 4.45 8.89
N GLN A 138 -1.83 3.96 9.85
CA GLN A 138 -2.59 2.71 9.80
C GLN A 138 -4.04 3.01 9.47
N VAL A 139 -4.64 2.18 8.61
CA VAL A 139 -6.08 2.24 8.34
C VAL A 139 -6.81 1.67 9.55
N VAL A 140 -7.63 2.49 10.20
CA VAL A 140 -8.40 2.10 11.39
C VAL A 140 -9.87 1.83 11.07
N ASN A 141 -10.36 2.30 9.92
CA ASN A 141 -11.74 2.10 9.51
C ASN A 141 -11.91 2.34 7.99
N ILE A 142 -12.83 1.58 7.41
CA ILE A 142 -13.14 1.55 5.97
C ILE A 142 -14.66 1.63 5.84
N GLU A 143 -15.14 2.66 5.18
CA GLU A 143 -16.57 2.97 5.04
C GLU A 143 -16.89 3.34 3.58
N ALA A 144 -18.16 3.25 3.20
CA ALA A 144 -18.66 3.88 2.00
C ALA A 144 -19.61 5.00 2.42
N GLN A 145 -19.48 6.16 1.79
CA GLN A 145 -20.31 7.33 2.06
C GLN A 145 -20.59 8.08 0.76
N ASP A 146 -21.60 8.94 0.78
CA ASP A 146 -21.82 9.87 -0.32
C ASP A 146 -20.58 10.76 -0.51
N THR A 147 -20.32 11.14 -1.76
CA THR A 147 -19.15 11.95 -2.09
C THR A 147 -19.25 13.29 -1.35
N SER A 148 -18.34 13.50 -0.40
CA SER A 148 -18.19 14.77 0.30
C SER A 148 -17.64 15.82 -0.67
N GLN A 149 -18.23 17.01 -0.67
CA GLN A 149 -17.62 18.18 -1.33
C GLN A 149 -16.55 18.84 -0.45
N GLU A 150 -16.49 18.49 0.84
CA GLU A 150 -15.44 18.94 1.73
C GLU A 150 -14.21 18.02 1.62
N GLY A 151 -13.06 18.63 1.32
CA GLY A 151 -11.77 17.94 1.22
C GLY A 151 -10.74 18.74 0.44
N ILE A 152 -9.48 18.30 0.49
CA ILE A 152 -8.42 18.82 -0.38
C ILE A 152 -8.34 17.90 -1.60
N PRO A 153 -8.54 18.40 -2.83
CA PRO A 153 -8.42 17.57 -4.01
C PRO A 153 -6.98 17.08 -4.18
N TYR A 154 -6.82 15.88 -4.72
CA TYR A 154 -5.52 15.32 -5.06
C TYR A 154 -5.39 15.11 -6.57
N GLN A 155 -4.15 15.03 -7.03
CA GLN A 155 -3.83 14.63 -8.40
C GLN A 155 -3.68 13.12 -8.48
N LEU A 156 -4.22 12.52 -9.55
CA LEU A 156 -3.99 11.12 -9.86
C LEU A 156 -2.91 11.04 -10.95
N VAL A 157 -1.80 10.39 -10.64
CA VAL A 157 -0.57 10.38 -11.46
C VAL A 157 -0.12 8.94 -11.71
N ALA A 158 0.43 8.65 -12.88
CA ALA A 158 0.96 7.31 -13.16
C ALA A 158 2.13 6.99 -12.23
N TYR A 159 2.17 5.77 -11.68
CA TYR A 159 3.25 5.34 -10.77
C TYR A 159 4.64 5.41 -11.42
N ASP A 160 4.71 5.24 -12.74
CA ASP A 160 5.96 5.29 -13.52
C ASP A 160 6.71 6.63 -13.33
N GLU A 161 6.02 7.71 -12.94
CA GLU A 161 6.68 8.96 -12.58
C GLU A 161 7.67 8.81 -11.40
N LEU A 162 7.42 7.90 -10.45
CA LEU A 162 8.35 7.62 -9.36
C LEU A 162 9.61 6.91 -9.86
N GLU A 163 9.49 6.15 -10.96
CA GLU A 163 10.58 5.39 -11.57
C GLU A 163 11.42 6.25 -12.53
N GLN A 164 10.91 7.44 -12.91
CA GLN A 164 11.57 8.38 -13.82
C GLN A 164 11.34 9.83 -13.40
N LEU A 165 11.51 10.12 -12.10
CA LEU A 165 11.16 11.43 -11.54
C LEU A 165 12.12 12.51 -12.04
N LYS A 166 11.56 13.61 -12.56
CA LYS A 166 12.34 14.75 -13.05
C LYS A 166 13.04 15.48 -11.91
N LYS A 167 14.32 15.80 -12.11
CA LYS A 167 15.14 16.66 -11.26
C LYS A 167 15.11 18.10 -11.75
N GLU A 168 15.57 19.03 -10.91
CA GLU A 168 15.65 20.45 -11.24
C GLU A 168 16.58 20.73 -12.43
N ASN A 169 17.64 19.94 -12.59
CA ASN A 169 18.57 20.04 -13.71
C ASN A 169 18.04 19.45 -15.04
N GLY A 170 16.78 19.01 -15.08
CA GLY A 170 16.13 18.44 -16.26
C GLY A 170 16.39 16.95 -16.50
N GLN A 171 17.30 16.32 -15.74
CA GLN A 171 17.51 14.87 -15.79
C GLN A 171 16.35 14.11 -15.12
N THR A 172 16.20 12.83 -15.42
CA THR A 172 15.28 11.94 -14.73
C THR A 172 16.04 10.90 -13.91
N GLU A 173 15.52 10.56 -12.75
CA GLU A 173 16.05 9.50 -11.91
C GLU A 173 14.94 8.80 -11.14
N SER A 174 15.01 7.47 -11.07
CA SER A 174 14.15 6.69 -10.18
C SER A 174 14.40 7.05 -8.72
N VAL A 175 13.32 7.25 -7.96
CA VAL A 175 13.40 7.40 -6.50
C VAL A 175 13.82 6.11 -5.81
N PHE A 176 13.79 4.98 -6.51
CA PHE A 176 14.22 3.67 -6.03
C PHE A 176 15.65 3.33 -6.47
N ASP A 177 16.38 2.60 -5.63
CA ASP A 177 17.67 2.01 -5.98
C ASP A 177 17.50 0.72 -6.81
N GLN A 178 18.62 0.11 -7.21
CA GLN A 178 18.64 -1.13 -8.00
C GLN A 178 17.98 -2.34 -7.29
N HIS A 179 17.73 -2.25 -5.98
CA HIS A 179 17.05 -3.28 -5.19
C HIS A 179 15.57 -2.94 -4.97
N GLY A 180 15.05 -1.90 -5.63
CA GLY A 180 13.67 -1.44 -5.46
C GLY A 180 13.42 -0.77 -4.11
N ILE A 181 14.45 -0.21 -3.47
CA ILE A 181 14.32 0.49 -2.19
C ILE A 181 14.33 1.99 -2.42
N MET A 182 13.36 2.71 -1.86
CA MET A 182 13.26 4.16 -2.01
C MET A 182 14.40 4.86 -1.29
N LYS A 183 15.12 5.71 -2.01
CA LYS A 183 16.22 6.52 -1.48
C LYS A 183 15.71 7.45 -0.38
N GLY A 184 16.45 7.57 0.70
CA GLY A 184 16.08 8.42 1.84
C GLY A 184 14.98 7.86 2.75
N SER A 185 14.51 6.63 2.55
CA SER A 185 13.48 5.99 3.40
C SER A 185 14.05 5.13 4.54
N SER A 186 15.23 5.49 5.05
CA SER A 186 15.96 4.67 6.01
C SER A 186 15.30 4.65 7.38
N ARG A 187 15.29 3.47 7.99
CA ARG A 187 14.80 3.24 9.34
C ARG A 187 15.67 2.25 10.14
N ILE A 188 15.39 2.04 11.42
CA ILE A 188 16.21 1.21 12.34
C ILE A 188 15.84 -0.29 12.28
N GLU A 189 14.67 -0.63 11.76
CA GLU A 189 14.14 -1.99 11.63
C GLU A 189 15.13 -3.02 11.07
N PRO A 190 16.01 -2.73 10.08
CA PRO A 190 16.97 -3.72 9.58
C PRO A 190 17.92 -4.27 10.63
N TYR A 191 18.26 -3.49 11.66
CA TYR A 191 19.14 -3.92 12.74
C TYR A 191 18.41 -4.77 13.79
N ILE A 192 17.08 -4.70 13.81
CA ILE A 192 16.23 -5.44 14.77
C ILE A 192 15.72 -6.73 14.13
N PHE A 193 15.30 -6.66 12.87
CA PHE A 193 14.68 -7.75 12.12
C PHE A 193 15.62 -8.38 11.09
N PHE A 194 16.94 -8.28 11.29
CA PHE A 194 17.96 -8.82 10.37
C PHE A 194 17.78 -10.31 10.08
N SER A 195 17.25 -11.07 11.04
CA SER A 195 17.01 -12.51 10.93
C SER A 195 15.81 -12.89 10.07
N SER A 196 14.99 -11.92 9.63
CA SER A 196 13.83 -12.17 8.76
C SER A 196 14.21 -12.55 7.33
N GLY A 197 15.43 -12.25 6.90
CA GLY A 197 15.86 -12.44 5.51
C GLY A 197 15.32 -11.39 4.54
N ILE A 198 14.62 -10.35 5.02
CA ILE A 198 14.13 -9.23 4.21
C ILE A 198 15.18 -8.11 4.16
N PRO A 199 15.81 -7.85 3.00
CA PRO A 199 16.83 -6.80 2.90
C PRO A 199 16.22 -5.42 3.17
N LYS A 200 16.82 -4.62 4.06
CA LYS A 200 16.34 -3.28 4.43
C LYS A 200 14.84 -3.26 4.81
N VAL A 201 14.40 -4.21 5.64
CA VAL A 201 13.04 -4.24 6.21
C VAL A 201 12.66 -2.89 6.83
N GLY A 202 11.40 -2.49 6.67
CA GLY A 202 10.89 -1.16 7.08
C GLY A 202 11.08 -0.05 6.05
N TYR A 203 12.00 -0.19 5.09
CA TYR A 203 12.24 0.85 4.08
C TYR A 203 11.13 0.82 3.03
N MET A 204 10.84 1.96 2.42
CA MET A 204 9.80 2.07 1.40
C MET A 204 10.24 1.39 0.10
N ARG A 205 9.31 0.74 -0.62
CA ARG A 205 9.63 -0.14 -1.73
C ARG A 205 8.94 0.24 -3.03
N GLN A 206 9.59 -0.10 -4.12
CA GLN A 206 9.04 -0.05 -5.46
C GLN A 206 7.91 -1.07 -5.59
N ARG A 207 6.89 -0.78 -6.42
CA ARG A 207 5.86 -1.76 -6.80
C ARG A 207 6.50 -3.11 -7.19
N ALA A 208 5.81 -4.19 -6.87
CA ALA A 208 6.28 -5.58 -7.04
C ALA A 208 7.46 -6.05 -6.16
N GLN A 209 8.05 -5.21 -5.32
CA GLN A 209 9.18 -5.61 -4.46
C GLN A 209 8.80 -5.82 -2.98
N HIS A 210 7.51 -5.99 -2.68
CA HIS A 210 6.98 -5.96 -1.30
C HIS A 210 6.80 -7.37 -0.71
N PRO A 211 7.69 -7.82 0.21
CA PRO A 211 7.37 -8.93 1.09
C PRO A 211 6.31 -8.47 2.09
N ILE A 212 5.26 -9.27 2.26
CA ILE A 212 4.09 -8.93 3.10
C ILE A 212 4.01 -9.75 4.39
N LYS A 213 5.03 -10.58 4.66
CA LYS A 213 5.17 -11.36 5.89
C LYS A 213 6.60 -11.26 6.41
N LEU A 214 6.75 -11.12 7.73
CA LEU A 214 8.06 -11.18 8.41
C LEU A 214 8.58 -12.61 8.58
N VAL A 215 7.69 -13.60 8.58
CA VAL A 215 8.02 -15.02 8.71
C VAL A 215 7.31 -15.80 7.61
N GLY A 216 8.07 -16.62 6.89
CA GLY A 216 7.61 -17.32 5.69
C GLY A 216 7.77 -16.47 4.42
N TRP A 217 7.22 -16.96 3.31
CA TRP A 217 7.33 -16.32 1.99
C TRP A 217 5.95 -15.92 1.49
N ALA A 218 5.73 -14.62 1.31
CA ALA A 218 4.55 -14.07 0.65
C ALA A 218 4.90 -12.68 0.11
N HIS A 219 4.51 -12.42 -1.13
CA HIS A 219 4.72 -11.15 -1.81
C HIS A 219 3.39 -10.52 -2.20
N PHE A 220 3.32 -9.19 -2.17
CA PHE A 220 2.11 -8.47 -2.56
C PHE A 220 1.68 -8.77 -4.00
N THR A 221 2.63 -9.04 -4.89
CA THR A 221 2.42 -9.36 -6.30
C THR A 221 2.39 -10.86 -6.61
N ASP A 222 2.32 -11.72 -5.59
CA ASP A 222 2.04 -13.13 -5.82
C ASP A 222 0.67 -13.25 -6.52
N PRO A 223 0.61 -13.77 -7.76
CA PRO A 223 -0.64 -13.84 -8.50
C PRO A 223 -1.64 -14.79 -7.85
N ASP A 224 -1.19 -15.77 -7.07
CA ASP A 224 -2.04 -16.75 -6.39
C ASP A 224 -2.37 -16.34 -4.96
N LEU A 225 -1.96 -15.13 -4.52
CA LEU A 225 -2.11 -14.66 -3.14
C LEU A 225 -3.54 -14.85 -2.61
N PHE A 226 -4.55 -14.59 -3.43
CA PHE A 226 -5.94 -14.71 -3.02
C PHE A 226 -6.41 -16.17 -2.93
N ASP A 227 -6.14 -16.98 -3.96
CA ASP A 227 -6.49 -18.40 -3.96
C ASP A 227 -5.75 -19.17 -2.85
N GLN A 228 -4.57 -18.72 -2.43
CA GLN A 228 -3.87 -19.29 -1.26
C GLN A 228 -4.54 -18.97 0.08
N ASN A 229 -5.33 -17.89 0.18
CA ASN A 229 -5.89 -17.39 1.45
C ASN A 229 -7.42 -17.51 1.54
N PHE A 230 -8.12 -17.65 0.42
CA PHE A 230 -9.58 -17.64 0.36
C PHE A 230 -10.11 -18.78 -0.53
N GLU A 231 -11.33 -19.21 -0.22
CA GLU A 231 -12.17 -20.00 -1.11
C GLU A 231 -13.26 -19.05 -1.64
N PHE A 232 -13.32 -18.94 -2.97
CA PHE A 232 -14.31 -18.11 -3.66
C PHE A 232 -15.53 -18.94 -4.06
N LYS A 233 -16.71 -18.30 -4.10
CA LYS A 233 -17.95 -18.93 -4.54
C LYS A 233 -17.88 -19.33 -6.01
#